data_AF-A0A7G1IBC8-F1
#
_entry.id   AF-A0A7G1IBC8-F1
#
_cell.length_a   1.000
_cell.length_b   1.000
_cell.length_c   1.000
_cell.angle_alpha   90.00
_cell.angle_beta   90.00
_cell.angle_gamma   90.00
#
_symmetry.space_group_name_H-M   'P 1'
#
loop_
_entity.id
_entity.type
_entity.pdbx_description
1 polymer ?
#
loop_
_entity_poly.entity_id
_entity_poly.type
_entity_poly.pdbx_seq_one_letter_code
_entity_poly.pdbx_strand_id
1 'polypeptide(L)'
;MCAARLTIHRTMDARQLEVRTRLLQAARQLIREHGHEAVGMELIATTAGVSRATTYRYFASKEHVVCEAALAWGHDVAARLPQVIEAAGETVGAIDVAIEQVVHEAASDLSMVRATMASVLAQGPVADEFRRGVREMFRALLAGAVDNMPATLDPSMTLLGRVFSPTWHCWVSAISASSSASKSCGRRHSAYLPVLLTTTRSGPMSQVSPFQPIWDELLNLLGVGFFEFPLYFLPVVVAVVLLTGIGFSIVDVAIYRRISAKAATTLGIRIMSTYVGAAVLLFVLHATFHVWTAAVPDAAPTPPVFVAQLIGFMVVGEFLTYWWHRLEHGSRFVFEKVHYVHHRVQSPLTIWTNFVVHPVEGLMVMLCLYVPPLLVGAHPLVVVAYAITNTTAMVITHSGYDITFYPRWLLPAASGHELHHSERRPTNLSVVMTYGDRLFGTYKNPVGSRQPLMSQA
;
A
#
# COMPACT_ATOMS: atom_id res chain seq x y z
N MET A 1 -0.56 5.67 46.53
CA MET A 1 -1.89 5.15 46.12
C MET A 1 -2.18 5.67 44.72
N CYS A 2 -2.07 4.81 43.71
CA CYS A 2 -2.29 5.17 42.31
C CYS A 2 -3.78 4.99 42.00
N ALA A 3 -4.47 6.05 41.57
CA ALA A 3 -5.89 6.00 41.26
C ALA A 3 -6.12 5.09 40.05
N ALA A 4 -6.82 3.97 40.26
CA ALA A 4 -7.29 3.12 39.18
C ALA A 4 -8.27 3.92 38.30
N ARG A 5 -7.92 4.16 37.03
CA ARG A 5 -8.88 4.62 36.03
C ARG A 5 -9.84 3.49 35.74
N LEU A 6 -11.07 3.62 36.26
CA LEU A 6 -12.19 2.77 35.92
C LEU A 6 -12.71 3.20 34.53
N THR A 7 -12.41 2.42 33.49
CA THR A 7 -13.03 2.62 32.17
C THR A 7 -14.43 2.02 32.20
N ILE A 8 -15.46 2.86 32.31
CA ILE A 8 -16.85 2.41 32.23
C ILE A 8 -17.17 2.08 30.77
N HIS A 9 -17.17 0.81 30.41
CA HIS A 9 -17.82 0.35 29.17
C HIS A 9 -19.34 0.40 29.39
N ARG A 10 -19.94 1.56 29.12
CA ARG A 10 -21.40 1.65 29.02
C ARG A 10 -21.80 1.03 27.68
N THR A 11 -22.46 -0.12 27.72
CA THR A 11 -23.19 -0.64 26.57
C THR A 11 -24.26 0.38 26.18
N MET A 12 -24.24 0.78 24.91
CA MET A 12 -25.21 1.75 24.38
C MET A 12 -26.58 1.09 24.31
N ASP A 13 -27.62 1.79 24.74
CA ASP A 13 -29.00 1.33 24.53
C ASP A 13 -29.39 1.43 23.04
N ALA A 14 -30.48 0.77 22.64
CA ALA A 14 -30.91 0.71 21.24
C ALA A 14 -31.13 2.10 20.62
N ARG A 15 -31.66 3.05 21.40
CA ARG A 15 -31.91 4.43 20.96
C ARG A 15 -30.61 5.20 20.78
N GLN A 16 -29.63 4.99 21.66
CA GLN A 16 -28.31 5.57 21.53
C GLN A 16 -27.57 5.03 20.31
N LEU A 17 -27.70 3.73 20.04
CA LEU A 17 -27.12 3.10 18.85
C LEU A 17 -27.71 3.69 17.57
N GLU A 18 -29.05 3.86 17.52
CA GLU A 18 -29.75 4.47 16.40
C GLU A 18 -29.28 5.90 16.12
N VAL A 19 -29.13 6.72 17.17
CA VAL A 19 -28.62 8.10 17.04
C VAL A 19 -27.18 8.10 16.52
N ARG A 20 -26.33 7.21 17.02
CA ARG A 20 -24.95 7.08 16.54
C ARG A 20 -24.91 6.67 15.07
N THR A 21 -25.72 5.70 14.65
CA THR A 21 -25.83 5.26 13.26
C THR A 21 -26.28 6.38 12.34
N ARG A 22 -27.30 7.16 12.73
CA ARG A 22 -27.75 8.32 11.94
C ARG A 22 -26.66 9.38 11.79
N LEU A 23 -25.90 9.65 12.85
CA LEU A 23 -24.77 10.58 12.79
C LEU A 23 -23.68 10.11 11.82
N LEU A 24 -23.34 8.81 11.82
CA LEU A 24 -22.37 8.25 10.87
C LEU A 24 -22.88 8.25 9.42
N GLN A 25 -24.15 7.94 9.21
CA GLN A 25 -24.78 8.00 7.88
C GLN A 25 -24.79 9.42 7.33
N ALA A 26 -25.17 10.41 8.15
CA ALA A 26 -25.10 11.82 7.79
C ALA A 26 -23.67 12.26 7.45
N ALA A 27 -22.69 11.84 8.26
CA ALA A 27 -21.28 12.14 7.98
C ALA A 27 -20.81 11.52 6.65
N ARG A 28 -21.13 10.25 6.37
CA ARG A 28 -20.78 9.59 5.09
C ARG A 28 -21.42 10.31 3.90
N GLN A 29 -22.68 10.69 4.00
CA GLN A 29 -23.36 11.47 2.97
C GLN A 29 -22.64 12.78 2.70
N LEU A 30 -22.36 13.56 3.74
CA LEU A 30 -21.69 14.87 3.61
C LEU A 30 -20.25 14.73 3.10
N ILE A 31 -19.52 13.70 3.51
CA ILE A 31 -18.19 13.41 2.97
C ILE A 31 -18.27 13.12 1.46
N ARG A 32 -19.27 12.34 1.02
CA ARG A 32 -19.48 12.05 -0.40
C ARG A 32 -19.79 13.30 -1.22
N GLU A 33 -20.67 14.15 -0.71
CA GLU A 33 -21.15 15.36 -1.41
C GLU A 33 -20.14 16.51 -1.42
N HIS A 34 -19.35 16.66 -0.35
CA HIS A 34 -18.54 17.88 -0.13
C HIS A 34 -17.06 17.60 0.17
N GLY A 35 -16.68 16.34 0.39
CA GLY A 35 -15.35 15.97 0.86
C GLY A 35 -15.15 16.20 2.36
N HIS A 36 -14.29 15.40 2.99
CA HIS A 36 -14.11 15.40 4.45
C HIS A 36 -13.62 16.74 5.04
N GLU A 37 -12.90 17.56 4.28
CA GLU A 37 -12.41 18.87 4.74
C GLU A 37 -13.55 19.88 4.95
N ALA A 38 -14.59 19.84 4.12
CA ALA A 38 -15.73 20.76 4.19
C ALA A 38 -16.80 20.36 5.23
N VAL A 39 -16.76 19.13 5.73
CA VAL A 39 -17.74 18.65 6.73
C VAL A 39 -17.48 19.28 8.10
N GLY A 40 -18.51 19.80 8.76
CA GLY A 40 -18.45 20.34 10.11
C GLY A 40 -19.40 19.65 11.08
N MET A 41 -19.10 19.70 12.38
CA MET A 41 -19.93 19.09 13.43
C MET A 41 -21.37 19.60 13.44
N GLU A 42 -21.57 20.88 13.09
CA GLU A 42 -22.88 21.50 13.02
C GLU A 42 -23.71 20.98 11.84
N LEU A 43 -23.09 20.86 10.67
CA LEU A 43 -23.73 20.32 9.48
C LEU A 43 -24.11 18.85 9.65
N ILE A 44 -23.24 18.06 10.30
CA ILE A 44 -23.54 16.66 10.66
C ILE A 44 -24.77 16.58 11.59
N ALA A 45 -24.81 17.43 12.62
CA ALA A 45 -25.92 17.44 13.58
C ALA A 45 -27.26 17.75 12.90
N THR A 46 -27.28 18.81 12.10
CA THR A 46 -28.48 19.22 11.34
C THR A 46 -28.93 18.13 10.38
N THR A 47 -28.01 17.52 9.63
CA THR A 47 -28.31 16.45 8.67
C THR A 47 -28.84 15.19 9.35
N ALA A 48 -28.33 14.85 10.53
CA ALA A 48 -28.79 13.71 11.32
C ALA A 48 -30.10 13.99 12.10
N GLY A 49 -30.60 15.23 12.10
CA GLY A 49 -31.79 15.63 12.84
C GLY A 49 -31.59 15.62 14.37
N VAL A 50 -30.38 15.96 14.84
CA VAL A 50 -30.06 16.04 16.28
C VAL A 50 -29.37 17.36 16.63
N SER A 51 -29.33 17.71 17.92
CA SER A 51 -28.64 18.92 18.35
C SER A 51 -27.12 18.77 18.30
N ARG A 52 -26.40 19.87 18.08
CA ARG A 52 -24.92 19.90 18.13
C ARG A 52 -24.38 19.32 19.43
N ALA A 53 -25.00 19.65 20.57
CA ALA A 53 -24.63 19.10 21.87
C ALA A 53 -24.81 17.56 21.93
N THR A 54 -25.83 17.03 21.25
CA THR A 54 -26.01 15.57 21.14
C THR A 54 -24.89 14.95 20.32
N THR A 55 -24.48 15.54 19.21
CA THR A 55 -23.35 15.03 18.40
C THR A 55 -22.06 14.94 19.22
N TYR A 56 -21.73 15.97 20.00
CA TYR A 56 -20.53 15.97 20.85
C TYR A 56 -20.58 14.95 22.00
N ARG A 57 -21.77 14.44 22.37
CA ARG A 57 -21.88 13.32 23.32
C ARG A 57 -21.43 11.99 22.73
N TYR A 58 -21.50 11.81 21.41
CA TYR A 58 -21.06 10.58 20.73
C TYR A 58 -19.65 10.72 20.17
N PHE A 59 -19.29 11.89 19.66
CA PHE A 59 -18.02 12.12 18.99
C PHE A 59 -17.35 13.39 19.50
N ALA A 60 -16.15 13.24 20.04
CA ALA A 60 -15.40 14.32 20.67
C ALA A 60 -14.97 15.43 19.68
N SER A 61 -14.79 15.09 18.40
CA SER A 61 -14.38 16.03 17.36
C SER A 61 -14.87 15.60 15.98
N LYS A 62 -14.72 16.49 15.00
CA LYS A 62 -14.98 16.19 13.58
C LYS A 62 -14.12 15.01 13.11
N GLU A 63 -12.84 15.01 13.48
CA GLU A 63 -11.87 13.97 13.09
C GLU A 63 -12.30 12.61 13.64
N HIS A 64 -12.87 12.57 14.85
CA HIS A 64 -13.44 11.34 15.41
C HIS A 64 -14.61 10.83 14.56
N VAL A 65 -15.56 11.70 14.17
CA VAL A 65 -16.66 11.30 13.28
C VAL A 65 -16.15 10.79 11.94
N VAL A 66 -15.17 11.49 11.32
CA VAL A 66 -14.62 11.12 10.01
C VAL A 66 -13.91 9.77 10.09
N CYS A 67 -13.08 9.54 11.11
CA CYS A 67 -12.41 8.26 11.32
C CYS A 67 -13.40 7.12 11.49
N GLU A 68 -14.43 7.30 12.32
CA GLU A 68 -15.46 6.28 12.54
C GLU A 68 -16.30 6.01 11.29
N ALA A 69 -16.64 7.05 10.53
CA ALA A 69 -17.34 6.93 9.26
C ALA A 69 -16.50 6.18 8.21
N ALA A 70 -15.21 6.48 8.13
CA ALA A 70 -14.26 5.79 7.26
C ALA A 70 -14.07 4.33 7.65
N LEU A 71 -13.97 4.04 8.95
CA LEU A 71 -13.81 2.68 9.45
C LEU A 71 -15.06 1.85 9.17
N ALA A 72 -16.24 2.42 9.41
CA ALA A 72 -17.52 1.77 9.09
C ALA A 72 -17.66 1.48 7.58
N TRP A 73 -17.28 2.43 6.72
CA TRP A 73 -17.25 2.20 5.27
C TRP A 73 -16.27 1.09 4.88
N GLY A 74 -15.07 1.08 5.48
CA GLY A 74 -14.10 0.01 5.29
C GLY A 74 -14.66 -1.37 5.66
N HIS A 75 -15.39 -1.46 6.78
CA HIS A 75 -16.05 -2.70 7.21
C HIS A 75 -17.14 -3.15 6.22
N ASP A 76 -17.90 -2.23 5.64
CA ASP A 76 -18.90 -2.58 4.62
C ASP A 76 -18.24 -3.16 3.36
N VAL A 77 -17.13 -2.56 2.91
CA VAL A 77 -16.35 -3.07 1.76
C VAL A 77 -15.77 -4.44 2.09
N ALA A 78 -15.14 -4.57 3.25
CA ALA A 78 -14.57 -5.81 3.77
C ALA A 78 -15.60 -6.95 3.80
N ALA A 79 -16.82 -6.70 4.28
CA ALA A 79 -17.87 -7.70 4.40
C ALA A 79 -18.34 -8.29 3.06
N ARG A 80 -18.13 -7.57 1.94
CA ARG A 80 -18.49 -8.04 0.59
C ARG A 80 -17.41 -8.94 -0.04
N LEU A 81 -16.16 -8.87 0.42
CA LEU A 81 -15.03 -9.59 -0.18
C LEU A 81 -15.14 -11.12 -0.13
N PRO A 82 -15.53 -11.75 1.00
CA PRO A 82 -15.61 -13.21 1.06
C PRO A 82 -16.59 -13.81 0.04
N GLN A 83 -17.73 -13.14 -0.19
CA GLN A 83 -18.77 -13.58 -1.13
C GLN A 83 -18.29 -13.53 -2.58
N VAL A 84 -17.47 -12.52 -2.92
CA VAL A 84 -16.89 -12.35 -4.26
C VAL A 84 -15.83 -13.42 -4.54
N ILE A 85 -15.00 -13.73 -3.54
CA ILE A 85 -13.97 -14.77 -3.64
C ILE A 85 -14.63 -16.15 -3.80
N GLU A 86 -15.66 -16.44 -3.02
CA GLU A 86 -16.40 -17.71 -3.09
C GLU A 86 -17.12 -17.87 -4.44
N ALA A 87 -17.71 -16.80 -4.97
CA ALA A 87 -18.36 -16.81 -6.29
C ALA A 87 -17.38 -16.94 -7.46
N ALA A 88 -16.12 -16.51 -7.30
CA ALA A 88 -15.12 -16.51 -8.36
C ALA A 88 -14.36 -17.87 -8.51
N GLY A 89 -14.46 -18.77 -7.52
CA GLY A 89 -13.90 -20.12 -7.58
C GLY A 89 -12.37 -20.21 -7.38
N GLU A 90 -11.80 -21.41 -7.61
CA GLU A 90 -10.35 -21.69 -7.45
C GLU A 90 -9.59 -21.47 -8.77
N THR A 91 -9.20 -20.24 -9.11
CA THR A 91 -8.28 -20.01 -10.24
C THR A 91 -7.63 -18.63 -10.19
N VAL A 92 -6.58 -18.42 -10.98
CA VAL A 92 -5.91 -17.11 -11.16
C VAL A 92 -6.90 -15.98 -11.52
N GLY A 93 -7.97 -16.29 -12.25
CA GLY A 93 -9.02 -15.32 -12.58
C GLY A 93 -9.84 -14.82 -11.39
N ALA A 94 -9.89 -15.57 -10.27
CA ALA A 94 -10.56 -15.13 -9.05
C ALA A 94 -9.84 -13.95 -8.38
N ILE A 95 -8.52 -13.87 -8.56
CA ILE A 95 -7.73 -12.73 -8.08
C ILE A 95 -8.09 -11.49 -8.89
N ASP A 96 -8.12 -11.60 -10.22
CA ASP A 96 -8.46 -10.48 -11.09
C ASP A 96 -9.88 -9.95 -10.81
N VAL A 97 -10.86 -10.84 -10.64
CA VAL A 97 -12.26 -10.47 -10.30
C VAL A 97 -12.35 -9.81 -8.92
N ALA A 98 -11.68 -10.34 -7.92
CA ALA A 98 -11.67 -9.76 -6.59
C ALA A 98 -10.96 -8.40 -6.56
N ILE A 99 -9.87 -8.22 -7.34
CA ILE A 99 -9.22 -6.91 -7.48
C ILE A 99 -10.16 -5.94 -8.19
N GLU A 100 -10.79 -6.36 -9.29
CA GLU A 100 -11.73 -5.52 -10.03
C GLU A 100 -12.87 -5.04 -9.13
N GLN A 101 -13.42 -5.91 -8.29
CA GLN A 101 -14.46 -5.53 -7.33
C GLN A 101 -13.93 -4.56 -6.26
N VAL A 102 -12.78 -4.83 -5.65
CA VAL A 102 -12.18 -3.91 -4.65
C VAL A 102 -11.94 -2.54 -5.27
N VAL A 103 -11.41 -2.51 -6.49
CA VAL A 103 -11.13 -1.28 -7.22
C VAL A 103 -12.43 -0.58 -7.61
N HIS A 104 -13.45 -1.31 -8.06
CA HIS A 104 -14.77 -0.77 -8.39
C HIS A 104 -15.44 -0.14 -7.16
N GLU A 105 -15.42 -0.83 -6.03
CA GLU A 105 -15.95 -0.36 -4.75
C GLU A 105 -15.20 0.89 -4.27
N ALA A 106 -13.87 0.89 -4.35
CA ALA A 106 -13.05 2.07 -4.03
C ALA A 106 -13.31 3.23 -5.01
N ALA A 107 -13.51 2.95 -6.30
CA ALA A 107 -13.82 3.96 -7.31
C ALA A 107 -15.22 4.54 -7.17
N SER A 108 -16.17 3.76 -6.66
CA SER A 108 -17.56 4.19 -6.46
C SER A 108 -17.70 5.26 -5.37
N ASP A 109 -16.73 5.35 -4.44
CA ASP A 109 -16.76 6.30 -3.32
C ASP A 109 -15.37 6.88 -3.01
N LEU A 110 -14.82 7.60 -3.98
CA LEU A 110 -13.54 8.29 -3.89
C LEU A 110 -13.41 9.23 -2.69
N SER A 111 -14.51 9.87 -2.30
CA SER A 111 -14.53 10.78 -1.16
C SER A 111 -14.28 10.03 0.15
N MET A 112 -14.87 8.85 0.31
CA MET A 112 -14.62 7.98 1.46
C MET A 112 -13.23 7.35 1.43
N VAL A 113 -12.71 6.97 0.26
CA VAL A 113 -11.31 6.51 0.12
C VAL A 113 -10.35 7.60 0.61
N ARG A 114 -10.54 8.85 0.15
CA ARG A 114 -9.72 9.99 0.58
C ARG A 114 -9.81 10.24 2.09
N ALA A 115 -11.00 10.16 2.66
CA ALA A 115 -11.21 10.32 4.11
C ALA A 115 -10.52 9.20 4.92
N THR A 116 -10.67 7.95 4.48
CA THR A 116 -10.03 6.78 5.11
C THR A 116 -8.51 6.93 5.12
N MET A 117 -7.94 7.34 3.99
CA MET A 117 -6.49 7.50 3.87
C MET A 117 -5.97 8.68 4.69
N ALA A 118 -6.71 9.80 4.72
CA ALA A 118 -6.40 10.92 5.61
C ALA A 118 -6.40 10.48 7.09
N SER A 119 -7.37 9.64 7.49
CA SER A 119 -7.45 9.07 8.85
C SER A 119 -6.33 8.08 9.17
N VAL A 120 -5.87 7.25 8.22
CA VAL A 120 -4.72 6.34 8.41
C VAL A 120 -3.45 7.13 8.71
N LEU A 121 -3.23 8.22 7.97
CA LEU A 121 -2.00 9.01 8.00
C LEU A 121 -2.00 10.10 9.09
N ALA A 122 -3.15 10.36 9.72
CA ALA A 122 -3.29 11.36 10.76
C ALA A 122 -2.55 10.98 12.06
N GLN A 123 -2.25 12.02 12.86
CA GLN A 123 -1.59 11.90 14.15
C GLN A 123 -2.54 12.21 15.31
N GLY A 124 -2.23 11.66 16.48
CA GLY A 124 -2.99 11.86 17.71
C GLY A 124 -3.93 10.70 18.04
N PRO A 125 -4.53 10.74 19.24
CA PRO A 125 -5.19 9.60 19.85
C PRO A 125 -6.38 9.05 19.04
N VAL A 126 -7.11 9.93 18.34
CA VAL A 126 -8.21 9.53 17.46
C VAL A 126 -7.71 8.73 16.25
N ALA A 127 -6.61 9.17 15.64
CA ALA A 127 -6.01 8.45 14.51
C ALA A 127 -5.33 7.15 14.95
N ASP A 128 -4.78 7.10 16.18
CA ASP A 128 -4.26 5.85 16.78
C ASP A 128 -5.38 4.81 17.00
N GLU A 129 -6.56 5.25 17.44
CA GLU A 129 -7.75 4.42 17.59
C GLU A 129 -8.30 3.95 16.25
N PHE A 130 -8.40 4.84 15.27
CA PHE A 130 -8.73 4.46 13.89
C PHE A 130 -7.77 3.43 13.31
N ARG A 131 -6.45 3.65 13.44
CA ARG A 131 -5.44 2.69 12.99
C ARG A 131 -5.56 1.35 13.71
N ARG A 132 -5.98 1.33 14.99
CA ARG A 132 -6.31 0.07 15.71
C ARG A 132 -7.52 -0.60 15.09
N GLY A 133 -8.61 0.12 14.87
CA GLY A 133 -9.81 -0.41 14.22
C GLY A 133 -9.54 -0.95 12.83
N VAL A 134 -8.74 -0.26 12.02
CA VAL A 134 -8.31 -0.75 10.70
C VAL A 134 -7.49 -2.04 10.83
N ARG A 135 -6.56 -2.11 11.80
CA ARG A 135 -5.81 -3.35 12.08
C ARG A 135 -6.73 -4.48 12.52
N GLU A 136 -7.72 -4.21 13.35
CA GLU A 136 -8.70 -5.20 13.82
C GLU A 136 -9.62 -5.65 12.70
N MET A 137 -10.03 -4.75 11.81
CA MET A 137 -10.80 -5.05 10.59
C MET A 137 -10.01 -5.98 9.66
N PHE A 138 -8.75 -5.63 9.37
CA PHE A 138 -7.86 -6.52 8.64
C PHE A 138 -7.68 -7.83 9.40
N ARG A 139 -7.43 -7.79 10.72
CA ARG A 139 -7.29 -9.00 11.53
C ARG A 139 -8.55 -9.86 11.50
N ALA A 140 -9.76 -9.30 11.49
CA ALA A 140 -11.03 -10.02 11.45
C ALA A 140 -11.29 -10.64 10.07
N LEU A 141 -11.01 -9.90 8.99
CA LEU A 141 -10.94 -10.46 7.64
C LEU A 141 -9.93 -11.62 7.57
N LEU A 142 -8.85 -11.54 8.35
CA LEU A 142 -7.79 -12.54 8.46
C LEU A 142 -8.03 -13.58 9.57
N ALA A 143 -9.04 -13.43 10.43
CA ALA A 143 -9.26 -14.32 11.58
C ALA A 143 -9.97 -15.61 11.17
N GLY A 144 -10.54 -15.65 9.95
CA GLY A 144 -10.82 -16.91 9.27
C GLY A 144 -9.55 -17.69 8.89
N ALA A 145 -8.35 -17.22 9.25
CA ALA A 145 -7.08 -17.72 8.70
C ALA A 145 -5.91 -17.92 9.68
N VAL A 146 -5.72 -17.14 10.75
CA VAL A 146 -4.46 -17.23 11.52
C VAL A 146 -4.63 -16.82 13.00
N ASP A 147 -4.36 -17.76 13.91
CA ASP A 147 -4.35 -17.57 15.38
C ASP A 147 -3.08 -16.87 15.94
N ASN A 148 -2.06 -16.57 15.13
CA ASN A 148 -0.72 -16.22 15.61
C ASN A 148 -0.14 -14.88 15.12
N MET A 149 -0.92 -13.79 15.11
CA MET A 149 -0.35 -12.45 14.87
C MET A 149 0.10 -11.80 16.19
N PRO A 150 1.39 -11.43 16.36
CA PRO A 150 1.89 -10.82 17.60
C PRO A 150 1.31 -9.42 17.83
N ALA A 151 0.99 -9.12 19.10
CA ALA A 151 0.32 -7.88 19.52
C ALA A 151 1.17 -6.60 19.40
N THR A 152 2.43 -6.70 18.97
CA THR A 152 3.41 -5.60 19.00
C THR A 152 3.59 -4.95 17.62
N LEU A 153 2.54 -4.29 17.13
CA LEU A 153 2.55 -3.49 15.88
C LEU A 153 2.69 -1.98 16.14
N ASP A 154 2.69 -1.56 17.40
CA ASP A 154 2.65 -0.16 17.83
C ASP A 154 3.84 0.71 17.36
N PRO A 155 5.10 0.22 17.36
CA PRO A 155 6.25 1.04 16.93
C PRO A 155 6.24 1.39 15.44
N SER A 156 5.57 0.56 14.65
CA SER A 156 5.83 0.42 13.22
C SER A 156 4.79 1.15 12.34
N MET A 157 3.55 1.25 12.80
CA MET A 157 2.58 2.26 12.32
C MET A 157 2.92 3.68 12.82
N THR A 158 3.51 3.79 14.01
CA THR A 158 4.09 5.04 14.50
C THR A 158 5.30 5.46 13.64
N LEU A 159 6.05 4.50 13.10
CA LEU A 159 7.13 4.73 12.14
C LEU A 159 6.60 5.21 10.79
N LEU A 160 5.51 4.62 10.24
CA LEU A 160 4.78 5.19 9.09
C LEU A 160 4.37 6.64 9.37
N GLY A 161 3.68 6.91 10.48
CA GLY A 161 3.31 8.27 10.86
C GLY A 161 4.51 9.22 10.99
N ARG A 162 5.65 8.77 11.52
CA ARG A 162 6.87 9.57 11.72
C ARG A 162 7.74 9.73 10.48
N VAL A 163 7.77 8.76 9.57
CA VAL A 163 8.47 8.83 8.28
C VAL A 163 7.70 9.74 7.32
N PHE A 164 6.36 9.71 7.38
CA PHE A 164 5.49 10.54 6.54
C PHE A 164 5.10 11.90 7.19
N SER A 165 5.36 12.12 8.48
CA SER A 165 5.08 13.41 9.17
C SER A 165 5.93 14.61 8.72
N PRO A 166 7.22 14.48 8.37
CA PRO A 166 8.02 15.60 7.87
C PRO A 166 7.63 15.95 6.43
N THR A 167 7.32 14.93 5.63
CA THR A 167 6.80 15.11 4.27
C THR A 167 5.41 15.72 4.30
N TRP A 168 4.57 15.42 5.30
CA TRP A 168 3.25 16.03 5.55
C TRP A 168 3.24 17.57 5.54
N HIS A 169 4.26 18.27 6.03
CA HIS A 169 4.25 19.74 5.97
C HIS A 169 4.43 20.27 4.54
N CYS A 170 5.25 19.58 3.72
CA CYS A 170 5.36 19.83 2.29
C CYS A 170 4.12 19.32 1.51
N TRP A 171 3.52 18.22 1.98
CA TRP A 171 2.32 17.56 1.45
C TRP A 171 1.07 18.42 1.63
N VAL A 172 0.84 18.92 2.85
CA VAL A 172 -0.20 19.90 3.18
C VAL A 172 0.04 21.17 2.38
N SER A 173 1.27 21.62 2.17
CA SER A 173 1.55 22.80 1.32
C SER A 173 1.18 22.58 -0.16
N ALA A 174 1.33 21.35 -0.68
CA ALA A 174 0.92 20.98 -2.04
C ALA A 174 -0.61 20.77 -2.18
N ILE A 175 -1.28 20.35 -1.11
CA ILE A 175 -2.76 20.23 -1.02
C ILE A 175 -3.42 21.59 -0.71
N SER A 176 -2.78 22.45 0.09
CA SER A 176 -3.26 23.76 0.53
C SER A 176 -2.90 24.91 -0.40
N ALA A 177 -2.18 24.65 -1.50
CA ALA A 177 -2.12 25.59 -2.63
C ALA A 177 -3.52 25.87 -3.24
N SER A 178 -4.57 25.16 -2.81
CA SER A 178 -5.98 25.50 -3.05
C SER A 178 -6.76 26.09 -1.86
N SER A 179 -6.21 26.25 -0.66
CA SER A 179 -6.88 26.98 0.44
C SER A 179 -5.99 27.21 1.66
N SER A 180 -6.04 28.43 2.19
CA SER A 180 -5.15 29.03 3.18
C SER A 180 -5.16 28.46 4.62
N ALA A 181 -3.97 28.43 5.21
CA ALA A 181 -3.60 28.85 6.58
C ALA A 181 -3.46 27.82 7.74
N SER A 182 -2.24 27.82 8.29
CA SER A 182 -1.85 28.00 9.71
C SER A 182 -1.29 26.81 10.52
N LYS A 183 -0.20 27.15 11.25
CA LYS A 183 0.81 26.36 11.97
C LYS A 183 0.39 25.97 13.41
N SER A 184 0.91 24.85 13.94
CA SER A 184 2.00 24.82 14.97
C SER A 184 1.94 23.67 16.01
N CYS A 185 3.15 23.19 16.37
CA CYS A 185 3.69 22.81 17.70
C CYS A 185 3.40 21.45 18.40
N GLY A 186 4.49 20.80 18.87
CA GLY A 186 4.56 20.27 20.25
C GLY A 186 5.00 18.81 20.48
N ARG A 187 6.23 18.57 20.96
CA ARG A 187 6.79 17.29 21.47
C ARG A 187 6.30 16.94 22.90
N ARG A 188 6.17 15.65 23.25
CA ARG A 188 6.94 14.88 24.29
C ARG A 188 6.35 13.46 24.59
N HIS A 189 7.21 12.62 25.19
CA HIS A 189 7.19 11.18 25.54
C HIS A 189 5.98 10.69 26.40
N SER A 190 5.70 9.39 26.71
CA SER A 190 6.56 8.30 27.21
C SER A 190 5.80 6.95 27.44
N ALA A 191 6.59 5.87 27.51
CA ALA A 191 6.47 4.59 28.26
C ALA A 191 5.46 3.47 27.86
N TYR A 192 6.00 2.27 27.60
CA TYR A 192 5.33 0.98 27.37
C TYR A 192 5.47 0.04 28.59
N LEU A 193 4.48 -0.82 28.83
CA LEU A 193 4.52 -1.97 29.75
C LEU A 193 3.97 -3.22 29.01
N PRO A 194 4.50 -4.44 29.20
CA PRO A 194 3.96 -5.64 28.56
C PRO A 194 2.93 -6.36 29.45
N VAL A 195 1.91 -6.95 28.84
CA VAL A 195 0.99 -7.89 29.49
C VAL A 195 1.07 -9.23 28.76
N LEU A 196 1.56 -10.25 29.48
CA LEU A 196 1.40 -11.67 29.16
C LEU A 196 -0.09 -12.02 29.23
N LEU A 197 -0.58 -12.83 28.30
CA LEU A 197 -1.58 -13.86 28.60
C LEU A 197 -1.50 -14.99 27.56
N THR A 198 -1.14 -16.16 28.08
CA THR A 198 -1.40 -17.49 27.53
C THR A 198 -2.89 -17.80 27.56
N THR A 199 -3.47 -18.40 26.52
CA THR A 199 -4.02 -19.77 26.56
C THR A 199 -4.73 -20.14 25.27
N THR A 200 -4.62 -21.43 25.00
CA THR A 200 -5.07 -22.25 23.88
C THR A 200 -6.59 -22.45 23.83
N ARG A 201 -7.15 -22.61 22.63
CA ARG A 201 -8.15 -23.66 22.37
C ARG A 201 -8.31 -24.00 20.89
N SER A 202 -8.23 -25.30 20.64
CA SER A 202 -8.33 -26.06 19.39
C SER A 202 -9.72 -25.96 18.72
N GLY A 203 -9.73 -25.51 17.46
CA GLY A 203 -10.83 -25.71 16.50
C GLY A 203 -10.63 -26.97 15.64
N PRO A 204 -11.67 -27.43 14.92
CA PRO A 204 -11.71 -28.74 14.27
C PRO A 204 -10.77 -28.81 13.06
N MET A 205 -10.19 -29.99 12.82
CA MET A 205 -9.22 -30.33 11.77
C MET A 205 -9.42 -29.51 10.49
N SER A 206 -8.60 -28.48 10.31
CA SER A 206 -8.55 -27.68 9.10
C SER A 206 -8.10 -28.57 7.95
N GLN A 207 -8.80 -28.50 6.82
CA GLN A 207 -8.25 -29.01 5.57
C GLN A 207 -6.90 -28.32 5.35
N VAL A 208 -5.86 -29.11 5.14
CA VAL A 208 -4.52 -28.62 4.86
C VAL A 208 -4.59 -27.74 3.61
N SER A 209 -4.06 -26.52 3.69
CA SER A 209 -4.07 -25.59 2.55
C SER A 209 -3.42 -26.24 1.32
N PRO A 210 -3.97 -26.05 0.10
CA PRO A 210 -3.33 -26.54 -1.12
C PRO A 210 -1.94 -25.90 -1.37
N PHE A 211 -1.62 -24.80 -0.70
CA PHE A 211 -0.29 -24.19 -0.74
C PHE A 211 0.73 -24.84 0.21
N GLN A 212 0.30 -25.73 1.10
CA GLN A 212 1.17 -26.36 2.08
C GLN A 212 2.37 -27.08 1.44
N PRO A 213 2.23 -27.89 0.37
CA PRO A 213 3.38 -28.55 -0.24
C PRO A 213 4.45 -27.58 -0.76
N ILE A 214 4.01 -26.44 -1.32
CA ILE A 214 4.93 -25.39 -1.79
C ILE A 214 5.62 -24.71 -0.60
N TRP A 215 4.87 -24.47 0.47
CA TRP A 215 5.42 -23.85 1.67
C TRP A 215 6.43 -24.74 2.38
N ASP A 216 6.12 -26.03 2.54
CA ASP A 216 7.03 -27.03 3.12
C ASP A 216 8.32 -27.12 2.30
N GLU A 217 8.21 -27.14 0.97
CA GLU A 217 9.39 -27.16 0.08
C GLU A 217 10.25 -25.91 0.23
N LEU A 218 9.63 -24.72 0.33
CA LEU A 218 10.36 -23.47 0.57
C LEU A 218 11.08 -23.48 1.93
N LEU A 219 10.43 -23.99 2.98
CA LEU A 219 11.04 -24.13 4.30
C LEU A 219 12.20 -25.15 4.27
N ASN A 220 12.07 -26.25 3.53
CA ASN A 220 13.12 -27.25 3.36
C ASN A 220 14.32 -26.70 2.59
N LEU A 221 14.08 -25.96 1.51
CA LEU A 221 15.13 -25.43 0.63
C LEU A 221 15.88 -24.24 1.23
N LEU A 222 15.14 -23.30 1.84
CA LEU A 222 15.70 -22.01 2.29
C LEU A 222 15.94 -21.98 3.81
N GLY A 223 15.30 -22.87 4.56
CA GLY A 223 15.36 -22.91 6.01
C GLY A 223 14.44 -21.88 6.67
N VAL A 224 13.96 -22.19 7.87
CA VAL A 224 13.11 -21.30 8.68
C VAL A 224 13.81 -19.95 8.94
N GLY A 225 15.11 -19.99 9.27
CA GLY A 225 15.90 -18.79 9.55
C GLY A 225 15.96 -17.78 8.39
N PHE A 226 15.77 -18.22 7.14
CA PHE A 226 15.65 -17.30 6.00
C PHE A 226 14.39 -16.43 6.12
N PHE A 227 13.25 -17.03 6.49
CA PHE A 227 11.97 -16.33 6.63
C PHE A 227 11.81 -15.61 7.96
N GLU A 228 12.63 -15.94 8.96
CA GLU A 228 12.70 -15.16 10.20
C GLU A 228 13.20 -13.74 9.95
N PHE A 229 14.05 -13.52 8.93
CA PHE A 229 14.53 -12.20 8.59
C PHE A 229 13.47 -11.39 7.83
N PRO A 230 12.92 -10.28 8.35
CA PRO A 230 11.80 -9.57 7.72
C PRO A 230 12.08 -9.00 6.33
N LEU A 231 13.35 -8.94 5.90
CA LEU A 231 13.73 -8.52 4.55
C LEU A 231 14.02 -9.70 3.61
N TYR A 232 13.47 -10.90 3.89
CA TYR A 232 13.56 -12.09 3.01
C TYR A 232 13.03 -11.87 1.60
N PHE A 233 12.24 -10.82 1.37
CA PHE A 233 11.75 -10.46 0.04
C PHE A 233 12.83 -9.79 -0.83
N LEU A 234 13.92 -9.27 -0.26
CA LEU A 234 14.96 -8.58 -1.05
C LEU A 234 15.63 -9.50 -2.09
N PRO A 235 16.03 -10.75 -1.79
CA PRO A 235 16.55 -11.67 -2.79
C PRO A 235 15.52 -12.00 -3.87
N VAL A 236 14.23 -12.05 -3.53
CA VAL A 236 13.14 -12.25 -4.49
C VAL A 236 13.05 -11.07 -5.45
N VAL A 237 13.05 -9.83 -4.92
CA VAL A 237 13.09 -8.60 -5.74
C VAL A 237 14.31 -8.63 -6.66
N VAL A 238 15.51 -8.89 -6.11
CA VAL A 238 16.75 -8.96 -6.89
C VAL A 238 16.66 -10.01 -8.00
N ALA A 239 16.13 -11.20 -7.71
CA ALA A 239 15.97 -12.27 -8.70
C ALA A 239 15.01 -11.86 -9.84
N VAL A 240 13.86 -11.28 -9.50
CA VAL A 240 12.89 -10.80 -10.52
C VAL A 240 13.52 -9.72 -11.39
N VAL A 241 14.24 -8.77 -10.80
CA VAL A 241 14.94 -7.71 -11.55
C VAL A 241 16.03 -8.28 -12.44
N LEU A 242 16.80 -9.26 -11.98
CA LEU A 242 17.84 -9.90 -12.79
C LEU A 242 17.24 -10.64 -13.98
N LEU A 243 16.22 -11.48 -13.74
CA LEU A 243 15.60 -12.29 -14.78
C LEU A 243 14.92 -11.42 -15.84
N THR A 244 14.11 -10.44 -15.40
CA THR A 244 13.45 -9.51 -16.32
C THR A 244 14.46 -8.59 -17.00
N GLY A 245 15.45 -8.07 -16.27
CA GLY A 245 16.53 -7.23 -16.80
C GLY A 245 17.32 -7.90 -17.90
N ILE A 246 17.70 -9.18 -17.72
CA ILE A 246 18.36 -9.98 -18.75
C ILE A 246 17.45 -10.18 -19.96
N GLY A 247 16.20 -10.61 -19.73
CA GLY A 247 15.23 -10.87 -20.80
C GLY A 247 14.98 -9.64 -21.68
N PHE A 248 14.65 -8.51 -21.06
CA PHE A 248 14.42 -7.26 -21.80
C PHE A 248 15.71 -6.68 -22.41
N SER A 249 16.88 -6.89 -21.80
CA SER A 249 18.15 -6.53 -22.44
C SER A 249 18.43 -7.34 -23.71
N ILE A 250 18.07 -8.63 -23.74
CA ILE A 250 18.17 -9.45 -24.96
C ILE A 250 17.24 -8.87 -26.03
N VAL A 251 16.02 -8.49 -25.66
CA VAL A 251 15.05 -7.87 -26.58
C VAL A 251 15.58 -6.52 -27.11
N ASP A 252 16.09 -5.66 -26.23
CA ASP A 252 16.63 -4.34 -26.59
C ASP A 252 17.88 -4.44 -27.48
N VAL A 253 18.73 -5.45 -27.29
CA VAL A 253 19.99 -5.62 -28.03
C VAL A 253 19.79 -6.41 -29.33
N ALA A 254 19.14 -7.56 -29.25
CA ALA A 254 19.08 -8.53 -30.35
C ALA A 254 17.90 -8.28 -31.30
N ILE A 255 16.75 -7.86 -30.78
CA ILE A 255 15.50 -7.72 -31.56
C ILE A 255 15.35 -6.28 -32.05
N TYR A 256 15.23 -5.32 -31.13
CA TYR A 256 14.92 -3.93 -31.48
C TYR A 256 16.15 -3.05 -31.67
N ARG A 257 17.34 -3.53 -31.29
CA ARG A 257 18.64 -2.83 -31.42
C ARG A 257 18.61 -1.40 -30.86
N ARG A 258 17.90 -1.19 -29.74
CA ARG A 258 17.76 0.10 -29.04
C ARG A 258 19.04 0.50 -28.32
N ILE A 259 19.79 -0.47 -27.81
CA ILE A 259 21.08 -0.27 -27.13
C ILE A 259 22.09 -1.34 -27.54
N SER A 260 23.38 -1.04 -27.40
CA SER A 260 24.44 -2.03 -27.63
C SER A 260 24.52 -3.04 -26.49
N ALA A 261 25.00 -4.26 -26.79
CA ALA A 261 25.27 -5.28 -25.76
C ALA A 261 26.17 -4.75 -24.64
N LYS A 262 27.23 -4.01 -25.00
CA LYS A 262 28.14 -3.39 -24.04
C LYS A 262 27.42 -2.40 -23.10
N ALA A 263 26.54 -1.58 -23.65
CA ALA A 263 25.77 -0.62 -22.86
C ALA A 263 24.80 -1.33 -21.90
N ALA A 264 24.05 -2.33 -22.40
CA ALA A 264 23.13 -3.13 -21.60
C ALA A 264 23.85 -3.85 -20.44
N THR A 265 24.96 -4.53 -20.74
CA THR A 265 25.73 -5.27 -19.73
C THR A 265 26.36 -4.34 -18.69
N THR A 266 26.93 -3.20 -19.12
CA THR A 266 27.56 -2.24 -18.20
C THR A 266 26.53 -1.64 -17.25
N LEU A 267 25.36 -1.25 -17.78
CA LEU A 267 24.27 -0.69 -17.00
C LEU A 267 23.70 -1.73 -16.02
N GLY A 268 23.41 -2.94 -16.53
CA GLY A 268 22.92 -4.05 -15.72
C GLY A 268 23.85 -4.40 -14.57
N ILE A 269 25.16 -4.56 -14.83
CA ILE A 269 26.15 -4.85 -13.78
C ILE A 269 26.18 -3.74 -12.72
N ARG A 270 26.22 -2.46 -13.12
CA ARG A 270 26.30 -1.33 -12.18
C ARG A 270 25.08 -1.26 -11.25
N ILE A 271 23.89 -1.44 -11.83
CA ILE A 271 22.64 -1.42 -11.06
C ILE A 271 22.64 -2.65 -10.14
N MET A 272 22.87 -3.85 -10.68
CA MET A 272 22.78 -5.10 -9.93
C MET A 272 23.82 -5.24 -8.83
N SER A 273 25.05 -4.76 -9.03
CA SER A 273 26.06 -4.74 -7.96
C SER A 273 25.61 -3.94 -6.74
N THR A 274 24.82 -2.87 -6.96
CA THR A 274 24.29 -2.03 -5.88
C THR A 274 23.20 -2.77 -5.09
N TYR A 275 22.21 -3.36 -5.78
CA TYR A 275 21.11 -4.05 -5.12
C TYR A 275 21.53 -5.39 -4.49
N VAL A 276 22.36 -6.17 -5.18
CA VAL A 276 22.95 -7.41 -4.64
C VAL A 276 23.84 -7.08 -3.43
N GLY A 277 24.71 -6.07 -3.55
CA GLY A 277 25.57 -5.64 -2.45
C GLY A 277 24.78 -5.20 -1.22
N ALA A 278 23.71 -4.43 -1.42
CA ALA A 278 22.81 -4.00 -0.33
C ALA A 278 22.09 -5.19 0.31
N ALA A 279 21.57 -6.13 -0.49
CA ALA A 279 20.90 -7.32 0.05
C ALA A 279 21.89 -8.18 0.85
N VAL A 280 23.07 -8.49 0.29
CA VAL A 280 24.12 -9.26 0.98
C VAL A 280 24.52 -8.60 2.29
N LEU A 281 24.75 -7.28 2.29
CA LEU A 281 25.09 -6.53 3.51
C LEU A 281 24.00 -6.70 4.58
N LEU A 282 22.74 -6.52 4.21
CA LEU A 282 21.61 -6.64 5.15
C LEU A 282 21.47 -8.05 5.72
N PHE A 283 21.68 -9.09 4.91
CA PHE A 283 21.68 -10.49 5.37
C PHE A 283 22.86 -10.80 6.28
N VAL A 284 24.07 -10.32 5.96
CA VAL A 284 25.26 -10.49 6.82
C VAL A 284 25.04 -9.79 8.17
N LEU A 285 24.52 -8.57 8.17
CA LEU A 285 24.18 -7.85 9.39
C LEU A 285 23.12 -8.60 10.21
N HIS A 286 22.09 -9.14 9.56
CA HIS A 286 21.09 -9.96 10.24
C HIS A 286 21.68 -11.24 10.83
N ALA A 287 22.46 -12.00 10.06
CA ALA A 287 23.10 -13.23 10.51
C ALA A 287 24.09 -12.99 11.67
N THR A 288 24.69 -11.81 11.74
CA THR A 288 25.66 -11.47 12.79
C THR A 288 24.98 -10.94 14.06
N PHE A 289 23.97 -10.08 13.92
CA PHE A 289 23.43 -9.31 15.04
C PHE A 289 22.00 -9.68 15.43
N HIS A 290 21.32 -10.53 14.64
CA HIS A 290 19.93 -10.95 14.83
C HIS A 290 19.00 -9.76 15.15
N VAL A 291 19.22 -8.63 14.47
CA VAL A 291 18.64 -7.32 14.83
C VAL A 291 17.11 -7.36 14.87
N TRP A 292 16.50 -8.18 14.00
CA TRP A 292 15.06 -8.31 13.88
C TRP A 292 14.68 -9.66 13.32
N THR A 293 13.88 -10.44 14.07
CA THR A 293 13.28 -11.70 13.63
C THR A 293 11.74 -11.62 13.70
N ALA A 294 11.07 -12.36 12.82
CA ALA A 294 9.63 -12.55 12.80
C ALA A 294 9.30 -14.04 12.95
N ALA A 295 8.15 -14.35 13.55
CA ALA A 295 7.67 -15.72 13.65
C ALA A 295 7.31 -16.26 12.27
N VAL A 296 7.79 -17.47 11.97
CA VAL A 296 7.52 -18.17 10.70
C VAL A 296 6.40 -19.19 10.95
N PRO A 297 5.24 -19.08 10.28
CA PRO A 297 4.15 -20.04 10.45
C PRO A 297 4.49 -21.42 9.87
N ASP A 298 4.13 -22.49 10.56
CA ASP A 298 4.22 -23.86 10.01
C ASP A 298 3.15 -24.11 8.93
N ALA A 299 1.97 -23.51 9.09
CA ALA A 299 0.85 -23.68 8.18
C ALA A 299 0.82 -22.60 7.10
N ALA A 300 0.68 -23.02 5.84
CA ALA A 300 0.46 -22.15 4.70
C ALA A 300 -0.90 -21.43 4.78
N PRO A 301 -1.05 -20.25 4.16
CA PRO A 301 -2.31 -19.51 4.17
C PRO A 301 -3.35 -20.28 3.35
N THR A 302 -4.63 -20.17 3.71
CA THR A 302 -5.70 -20.71 2.87
C THR A 302 -5.83 -19.90 1.56
N PRO A 303 -6.39 -20.47 0.47
CA PRO A 303 -6.53 -19.75 -0.80
C PRO A 303 -7.27 -18.41 -0.70
N PRO A 304 -8.43 -18.30 -0.02
CA PRO A 304 -9.11 -17.02 0.13
C PRO A 304 -8.26 -15.94 0.81
N VAL A 305 -7.42 -16.36 1.75
CA VAL A 305 -6.61 -15.44 2.56
C VAL A 305 -5.38 -14.99 1.78
N PHE A 306 -4.74 -15.91 1.08
CA PHE A 306 -3.66 -15.58 0.17
C PHE A 306 -4.12 -14.55 -0.86
N VAL A 307 -5.28 -14.78 -1.48
CA VAL A 307 -5.87 -13.87 -2.46
C VAL A 307 -6.23 -12.53 -1.82
N ALA A 308 -7.00 -12.52 -0.73
CA ALA A 308 -7.42 -11.28 -0.07
C ALA A 308 -6.22 -10.43 0.38
N GLN A 309 -5.18 -11.04 0.95
CA GLN A 309 -3.98 -10.33 1.36
C GLN A 309 -3.20 -9.80 0.17
N LEU A 310 -2.97 -10.61 -0.87
CA LEU A 310 -2.24 -10.17 -2.06
C LEU A 310 -2.93 -8.96 -2.71
N ILE A 311 -4.24 -9.01 -2.86
CA ILE A 311 -5.05 -7.91 -3.41
C ILE A 311 -4.98 -6.68 -2.52
N GLY A 312 -5.21 -6.87 -1.21
CA GLY A 312 -5.15 -5.79 -0.24
C GLY A 312 -3.80 -5.07 -0.26
N PHE A 313 -2.70 -5.81 -0.33
CA PHE A 313 -1.37 -5.21 -0.38
C PHE A 313 -1.06 -4.56 -1.73
N MET A 314 -1.55 -5.09 -2.84
CA MET A 314 -1.41 -4.40 -4.13
C MET A 314 -2.15 -3.05 -4.15
N VAL A 315 -3.37 -2.99 -3.59
CA VAL A 315 -4.14 -1.75 -3.47
C VAL A 315 -3.49 -0.79 -2.45
N VAL A 316 -2.99 -1.27 -1.31
CA VAL A 316 -2.28 -0.38 -0.39
C VAL A 316 -0.96 0.12 -1.01
N GLY A 317 -0.23 -0.77 -1.69
CA GLY A 317 1.04 -0.49 -2.34
C GLY A 317 0.92 0.53 -3.47
N GLU A 318 -0.02 0.35 -4.39
CA GLU A 318 -0.29 1.34 -5.45
C GLU A 318 -0.70 2.68 -4.83
N PHE A 319 -1.57 2.69 -3.82
CA PHE A 319 -1.99 3.95 -3.21
C PHE A 319 -0.78 4.71 -2.63
N LEU A 320 0.05 4.05 -1.83
CA LEU A 320 1.20 4.69 -1.19
C LEU A 320 2.25 5.14 -2.21
N THR A 321 2.53 4.32 -3.22
CA THR A 321 3.50 4.66 -4.27
C THR A 321 2.99 5.76 -5.20
N TYR A 322 1.72 5.76 -5.60
CA TYR A 322 1.08 6.84 -6.36
C TYR A 322 1.24 8.19 -5.66
N TRP A 323 0.97 8.22 -4.36
CA TRP A 323 1.01 9.44 -3.57
C TRP A 323 2.42 9.93 -3.27
N TRP A 324 3.36 9.00 -3.10
CA TRP A 324 4.79 9.31 -3.08
C TRP A 324 5.21 9.95 -4.42
N HIS A 325 4.85 9.34 -5.54
CA HIS A 325 5.19 9.83 -6.87
C HIS A 325 4.53 11.19 -7.16
N ARG A 326 3.29 11.39 -6.72
CA ARG A 326 2.61 12.68 -6.78
C ARG A 326 3.30 13.76 -5.94
N LEU A 327 3.88 13.41 -4.79
CA LEU A 327 4.68 14.33 -3.99
C LEU A 327 5.99 14.69 -4.69
N GLU A 328 6.65 13.72 -5.30
CA GLU A 328 7.87 13.92 -6.07
C GLU A 328 7.67 14.98 -7.16
N HIS A 329 6.50 14.99 -7.78
CA HIS A 329 6.11 15.99 -8.77
C HIS A 329 5.48 17.27 -8.18
N GLY A 330 4.81 17.16 -7.03
CA GLY A 330 4.11 18.27 -6.39
C GLY A 330 5.03 19.21 -5.58
N SER A 331 6.20 18.73 -5.17
CA SER A 331 7.18 19.51 -4.41
C SER A 331 8.43 19.79 -5.23
N ARG A 332 8.69 21.07 -5.51
CA ARG A 332 9.90 21.52 -6.22
C ARG A 332 11.19 20.97 -5.60
N PHE A 333 11.27 20.95 -4.28
CA PHE A 333 12.44 20.43 -3.57
C PHE A 333 12.62 18.93 -3.80
N VAL A 334 11.54 18.16 -3.67
CA VAL A 334 11.60 16.69 -3.83
C VAL A 334 11.91 16.36 -5.29
N PHE A 335 11.30 17.07 -6.24
CA PHE A 335 11.63 16.93 -7.66
C PHE A 335 13.12 17.19 -7.92
N GLU A 336 13.63 18.39 -7.62
CA GLU A 336 15.00 18.79 -7.99
C GLU A 336 16.08 17.95 -7.29
N LYS A 337 15.82 17.45 -6.08
CA LYS A 337 16.82 16.75 -5.26
C LYS A 337 16.72 15.23 -5.30
N VAL A 338 15.55 14.69 -5.59
CA VAL A 338 15.29 13.26 -5.53
C VAL A 338 14.90 12.77 -6.92
N HIS A 339 13.77 13.23 -7.43
CA HIS A 339 13.14 12.61 -8.60
C HIS A 339 13.71 13.07 -9.96
N TYR A 340 14.46 14.17 -10.01
CA TYR A 340 15.14 14.64 -11.23
C TYR A 340 16.14 13.60 -11.77
N VAL A 341 16.75 12.80 -10.90
CA VAL A 341 17.67 11.73 -11.30
C VAL A 341 16.99 10.69 -12.19
N HIS A 342 15.70 10.44 -11.94
CA HIS A 342 14.83 9.58 -12.73
C HIS A 342 14.42 10.26 -14.04
N HIS A 343 13.88 11.48 -13.96
CA HIS A 343 13.39 12.23 -15.13
C HIS A 343 14.46 12.74 -16.09
N ARG A 344 15.75 12.70 -15.72
CA ARG A 344 16.84 13.03 -16.66
C ARG A 344 17.03 11.93 -17.71
N VAL A 345 16.51 10.72 -17.47
CA VAL A 345 16.56 9.63 -18.45
C VAL A 345 15.56 9.97 -19.55
N GLN A 346 16.06 10.18 -20.77
CA GLN A 346 15.23 10.54 -21.90
C GLN A 346 14.68 9.31 -22.60
N SER A 347 13.54 9.51 -23.25
CA SER A 347 12.95 8.54 -24.16
C SER A 347 13.94 8.04 -25.22
N PRO A 348 13.89 6.75 -25.57
CA PRO A 348 12.89 5.80 -25.14
C PRO A 348 13.33 5.05 -23.88
N LEU A 349 12.45 4.88 -22.89
CA LEU A 349 12.80 4.26 -21.60
C LEU A 349 13.12 2.76 -21.77
N THR A 350 13.98 2.24 -20.89
CA THR A 350 14.32 0.81 -20.84
C THR A 350 13.98 0.25 -19.47
N ILE A 351 13.95 -1.07 -19.32
CA ILE A 351 13.69 -1.71 -18.02
C ILE A 351 14.61 -1.20 -16.91
N TRP A 352 15.84 -0.83 -17.26
CA TRP A 352 16.84 -0.31 -16.33
C TRP A 352 16.52 1.10 -15.82
N THR A 353 15.70 1.87 -16.54
CA THR A 353 15.23 3.19 -16.11
C THR A 353 14.57 3.13 -14.73
N ASN A 354 13.82 2.05 -14.43
CA ASN A 354 13.19 1.82 -13.12
C ASN A 354 14.18 1.90 -11.93
N PHE A 355 15.49 1.76 -12.19
CA PHE A 355 16.53 1.76 -11.17
C PHE A 355 17.53 2.91 -11.32
N VAL A 356 17.31 3.82 -12.27
CA VAL A 356 18.06 5.08 -12.36
C VAL A 356 17.37 6.11 -11.47
N VAL A 357 17.29 5.81 -10.18
CA VAL A 357 16.58 6.60 -9.18
C VAL A 357 17.53 7.09 -8.10
N HIS A 358 17.16 8.16 -7.40
CA HIS A 358 17.90 8.58 -6.22
C HIS A 358 17.72 7.55 -5.08
N PRO A 359 18.72 7.27 -4.21
CA PRO A 359 18.57 6.28 -3.14
C PRO A 359 17.38 6.52 -2.21
N VAL A 360 17.01 7.78 -1.98
CA VAL A 360 15.81 8.14 -1.19
C VAL A 360 14.53 7.70 -1.88
N GLU A 361 14.40 7.89 -3.19
CA GLU A 361 13.24 7.44 -3.97
C GLU A 361 13.14 5.92 -3.93
N GLY A 362 14.23 5.21 -4.22
CA GLY A 362 14.27 3.75 -4.12
C GLY A 362 13.89 3.24 -2.73
N LEU A 363 14.40 3.87 -1.67
CA LEU A 363 14.04 3.52 -0.29
C LEU A 363 12.57 3.78 0.00
N MET A 364 12.03 4.95 -0.38
CA MET A 364 10.63 5.30 -0.12
C MET A 364 9.68 4.38 -0.86
N VAL A 365 9.99 4.00 -2.10
CA VAL A 365 9.22 3.00 -2.85
C VAL A 365 9.24 1.65 -2.14
N MET A 366 10.41 1.18 -1.68
CA MET A 366 10.48 -0.05 -0.87
C MET A 366 9.66 0.04 0.42
N LEU A 367 9.69 1.19 1.11
CA LEU A 367 8.89 1.37 2.32
C LEU A 367 7.40 1.37 2.01
N CYS A 368 6.95 2.07 0.96
CA CYS A 368 5.54 2.11 0.56
C CYS A 368 5.00 0.71 0.25
N LEU A 369 5.83 -0.14 -0.37
CA LEU A 369 5.39 -1.46 -0.83
C LEU A 369 5.49 -2.52 0.26
N TYR A 370 6.61 -2.59 0.98
CA TYR A 370 6.93 -3.75 1.82
C TYR A 370 6.77 -3.51 3.31
N VAL A 371 6.68 -2.27 3.77
CA VAL A 371 6.32 -2.02 5.18
C VAL A 371 4.89 -2.52 5.47
N PRO A 372 3.84 -2.15 4.72
CA PRO A 372 2.48 -2.59 5.02
C PRO A 372 2.29 -4.11 5.24
N PRO A 373 2.78 -5.01 4.36
CA PRO A 373 2.63 -6.44 4.59
C PRO A 373 3.38 -6.93 5.84
N LEU A 374 4.57 -6.42 6.11
CA LEU A 374 5.33 -6.76 7.32
C LEU A 374 4.62 -6.26 8.59
N LEU A 375 4.02 -5.08 8.54
CA LEU A 375 3.25 -4.49 9.64
C LEU A 375 1.98 -5.26 9.96
N VAL A 376 1.38 -5.95 9.00
CA VAL A 376 0.18 -6.76 9.25
C VAL A 376 0.58 -8.18 9.64
N GLY A 377 1.87 -8.53 9.63
CA GLY A 377 2.32 -9.90 9.84
C GLY A 377 1.82 -10.84 8.74
N ALA A 378 1.85 -10.37 7.49
CA ALA A 378 1.46 -11.16 6.33
C ALA A 378 2.26 -12.47 6.27
N HIS A 379 1.59 -13.54 5.79
CA HIS A 379 2.26 -14.83 5.64
C HIS A 379 3.43 -14.69 4.64
N PRO A 380 4.63 -15.26 4.90
CA PRO A 380 5.78 -15.07 4.02
C PRO A 380 5.55 -15.42 2.56
N LEU A 381 4.81 -16.51 2.30
CA LEU A 381 4.37 -16.88 0.95
C LEU A 381 3.60 -15.77 0.22
N VAL A 382 2.74 -15.02 0.93
CA VAL A 382 2.01 -13.87 0.35
C VAL A 382 2.97 -12.74 0.02
N VAL A 383 3.92 -12.43 0.91
CA VAL A 383 4.91 -11.37 0.66
C VAL A 383 5.84 -11.72 -0.49
N VAL A 384 6.22 -12.99 -0.65
CA VAL A 384 6.98 -13.46 -1.81
C VAL A 384 6.18 -13.27 -3.10
N ALA A 385 4.92 -13.72 -3.13
CA ALA A 385 4.06 -13.55 -4.30
C ALA A 385 3.80 -12.07 -4.63
N TYR A 386 3.58 -11.25 -3.61
CA TYR A 386 3.43 -9.81 -3.72
C TYR A 386 4.71 -9.15 -4.25
N ALA A 387 5.88 -9.53 -3.74
CA ALA A 387 7.17 -9.01 -4.22
C ALA A 387 7.40 -9.32 -5.71
N ILE A 388 7.09 -10.55 -6.14
CA ILE A 388 7.15 -10.96 -7.54
C ILE A 388 6.20 -10.11 -8.39
N THR A 389 4.93 -10.05 -8.01
CA THR A 389 3.88 -9.36 -8.78
C THR A 389 4.19 -7.87 -8.92
N ASN A 390 4.50 -7.21 -7.82
CA ASN A 390 4.71 -5.78 -7.76
C ASN A 390 6.03 -5.35 -8.44
N THR A 391 7.12 -6.10 -8.23
CA THR A 391 8.39 -5.83 -8.93
C THR A 391 8.23 -6.03 -10.43
N THR A 392 7.49 -7.07 -10.84
CA THR A 392 7.20 -7.33 -12.26
C THR A 392 6.39 -6.19 -12.89
N ALA A 393 5.35 -5.70 -12.20
CA ALA A 393 4.58 -4.54 -12.66
C ALA A 393 5.49 -3.32 -12.85
N MET A 394 6.28 -2.95 -11.83
CA MET A 394 7.17 -1.78 -11.88
C MET A 394 8.19 -1.83 -13.03
N VAL A 395 8.84 -2.98 -13.24
CA VAL A 395 9.85 -3.09 -14.31
C VAL A 395 9.22 -3.06 -15.70
N ILE A 396 8.03 -3.64 -15.87
CA ILE A 396 7.29 -3.60 -17.14
C ILE A 396 6.85 -2.17 -17.45
N THR A 397 6.39 -1.40 -16.47
CA THR A 397 6.00 0.02 -16.61
C THR A 397 7.14 0.88 -17.18
N HIS A 398 8.40 0.51 -16.98
CA HIS A 398 9.56 1.23 -17.50
C HIS A 398 10.19 0.60 -18.74
N SER A 399 9.73 -0.59 -19.13
CA SER A 399 10.39 -1.40 -20.17
C SER A 399 10.40 -0.75 -21.56
N GLY A 400 9.47 0.19 -21.81
CA GLY A 400 9.22 0.76 -23.12
C GLY A 400 8.41 -0.16 -24.06
N TYR A 401 7.88 -1.27 -23.54
CA TYR A 401 7.06 -2.22 -24.30
C TYR A 401 5.66 -2.35 -23.73
N ASP A 402 4.66 -2.05 -24.55
CA ASP A 402 3.27 -2.33 -24.22
C ASP A 402 2.94 -3.80 -24.48
N ILE A 403 2.83 -4.58 -23.42
CA ILE A 403 2.52 -6.01 -23.49
C ILE A 403 1.02 -6.20 -23.76
N THR A 404 0.67 -6.91 -24.83
CA THR A 404 -0.70 -6.99 -25.37
C THR A 404 -1.64 -7.87 -24.56
N PHE A 405 -1.12 -8.93 -23.92
CA PHE A 405 -1.90 -9.82 -23.04
C PHE A 405 -1.93 -9.35 -21.59
N TYR A 406 -1.32 -8.19 -21.29
CA TYR A 406 -1.31 -7.59 -19.96
C TYR A 406 -2.62 -6.82 -19.75
N PRO A 407 -3.34 -7.00 -18.62
CA PRO A 407 -4.59 -6.29 -18.38
C PRO A 407 -4.33 -4.80 -18.18
N ARG A 408 -4.42 -4.01 -19.26
CA ARG A 408 -4.18 -2.54 -19.26
C ARG A 408 -5.19 -1.74 -18.43
N TRP A 409 -6.26 -2.38 -17.99
CA TRP A 409 -7.21 -1.81 -17.04
C TRP A 409 -6.69 -1.88 -15.60
N LEU A 410 -5.80 -2.84 -15.32
CA LEU A 410 -5.23 -3.12 -14.01
C LEU A 410 -3.81 -2.59 -13.88
N LEU A 411 -2.94 -2.86 -14.86
CA LEU A 411 -1.51 -2.56 -14.80
C LEU A 411 -1.15 -1.41 -15.74
N PRO A 412 -0.33 -0.45 -15.29
CA PRO A 412 0.02 0.71 -16.11
C PRO A 412 0.83 0.30 -17.34
N ALA A 413 0.52 0.93 -18.47
CA ALA A 413 1.21 0.69 -19.74
C ALA A 413 2.56 1.41 -19.74
N ALA A 414 3.58 0.79 -20.38
CA ALA A 414 4.89 1.40 -20.51
C ALA A 414 4.83 2.73 -21.28
N SER A 415 3.98 2.81 -22.31
CA SER A 415 3.71 4.06 -23.04
C SER A 415 3.08 5.16 -22.17
N GLY A 416 2.33 4.79 -21.13
CA GLY A 416 1.79 5.75 -20.17
C GLY A 416 2.88 6.43 -19.37
N HIS A 417 3.86 5.64 -18.90
CA HIS A 417 5.01 6.15 -18.16
C HIS A 417 6.03 6.86 -19.05
N GLU A 418 6.16 6.44 -20.31
CA GLU A 418 6.92 7.17 -21.32
C GLU A 418 6.37 8.60 -21.50
N LEU A 419 5.03 8.73 -21.60
CA LEU A 419 4.37 10.02 -21.68
C LEU A 419 4.63 10.86 -20.43
N HIS A 420 4.56 10.25 -19.25
CA HIS A 420 4.88 10.90 -17.98
C HIS A 420 6.29 11.53 -17.97
N HIS A 421 7.32 10.81 -18.45
CA HIS A 421 8.69 11.34 -18.54
C HIS A 421 8.81 12.52 -19.50
N SER A 422 7.99 12.55 -20.54
CA SER A 422 8.01 13.60 -21.58
C SER A 422 7.22 14.86 -21.21
N GLU A 423 6.26 14.76 -20.29
CA GLU A 423 5.36 15.85 -19.95
C GLU A 423 5.85 16.68 -18.77
N ARG A 424 5.66 18.00 -18.86
CA ARG A 424 5.92 18.92 -17.74
C ARG A 424 4.86 18.84 -16.66
N ARG A 425 3.65 18.38 -17.00
CA ARG A 425 2.56 18.22 -16.05
C ARG A 425 2.53 16.76 -15.58
N PRO A 426 2.30 16.51 -14.29
CA PRO A 426 2.30 15.15 -13.77
C PRO A 426 1.09 14.39 -14.31
N THR A 427 1.34 13.43 -15.19
CA THR A 427 0.36 12.49 -15.74
C THR A 427 0.88 11.07 -15.53
N ASN A 428 0.00 10.06 -15.54
CA ASN A 428 0.35 8.64 -15.48
C ASN A 428 1.38 8.29 -14.37
N LEU A 429 1.08 8.69 -13.13
CA LEU A 429 1.94 8.51 -11.95
C LEU A 429 1.89 7.09 -11.36
N SER A 430 0.90 6.29 -11.71
CA SER A 430 0.77 4.93 -11.22
C SER A 430 1.87 4.04 -11.77
N VAL A 431 2.52 3.26 -10.89
CA VAL A 431 3.63 2.37 -11.28
C VAL A 431 3.35 0.89 -11.00
N VAL A 432 2.35 0.59 -10.16
CA VAL A 432 1.95 -0.79 -9.80
C VAL A 432 0.62 -1.14 -10.44
N MET A 433 -0.40 -0.30 -10.27
CA MET A 433 -1.74 -0.48 -10.83
C MET A 433 -2.28 0.84 -11.38
N THR A 434 -3.03 0.83 -12.49
CA THR A 434 -3.48 2.06 -13.18
C THR A 434 -4.54 2.87 -12.41
N TYR A 435 -5.06 2.37 -11.29
CA TYR A 435 -6.20 3.02 -10.66
C TYR A 435 -5.82 4.34 -10.00
N GLY A 436 -4.62 4.52 -9.44
CA GLY A 436 -4.24 5.79 -8.78
C GLY A 436 -4.46 6.97 -9.72
N ASP A 437 -4.00 6.83 -10.96
CA ASP A 437 -4.22 7.79 -12.02
C ASP A 437 -5.68 8.04 -12.37
N ARG A 438 -6.50 6.98 -12.45
CA ARG A 438 -7.93 7.09 -12.79
C ARG A 438 -8.74 7.73 -11.66
N LEU A 439 -8.46 7.33 -10.42
CA LEU A 439 -9.13 7.80 -9.21
C LEU A 439 -8.84 9.28 -8.94
N PHE A 440 -7.61 9.72 -9.21
CA PHE A 440 -7.15 11.04 -8.83
C PHE A 440 -6.90 11.99 -10.02
N GLY A 441 -7.40 11.60 -11.20
CA GLY A 441 -7.48 12.46 -12.38
C GLY A 441 -6.14 12.77 -13.05
N THR A 442 -5.13 11.92 -12.87
CA THR A 442 -3.82 12.03 -13.53
C THR A 442 -3.66 11.06 -14.70
N TYR A 443 -4.67 10.22 -14.96
CA TYR A 443 -4.67 9.32 -16.11
C TYR A 443 -4.75 10.09 -17.42
N LYS A 444 -3.78 9.85 -18.29
CA LYS A 444 -3.81 10.29 -19.68
C LYS A 444 -3.58 9.11 -20.58
N ASN A 445 -4.59 8.80 -21.39
CA ASN A 445 -4.50 7.68 -22.33
C ASN A 445 -3.31 7.92 -23.29
N PRO A 446 -2.32 7.01 -23.35
CA PRO A 446 -1.25 7.10 -24.32
C PRO A 446 -1.81 6.77 -25.71
N VAL A 447 -2.47 7.74 -26.35
CA VAL A 447 -2.89 7.67 -27.76
C VAL A 447 -2.00 8.58 -28.58
N GLY A 448 -1.09 8.00 -29.35
CA GLY A 448 -0.41 8.67 -30.46
C GLY A 448 0.99 9.21 -30.18
N SER A 449 1.98 8.32 -30.09
CA SER A 449 3.03 8.38 -31.10
C SER A 449 2.74 7.25 -32.07
N ARG A 450 2.75 7.54 -33.38
CA ARG A 450 2.68 6.49 -34.40
C ARG A 450 3.72 5.43 -34.06
N GLN A 451 3.43 4.18 -34.42
CA GLN A 451 4.45 3.15 -34.65
C GLN A 451 5.73 3.80 -35.22
N PRO A 452 6.91 3.33 -34.78
CA PRO A 452 8.19 3.96 -35.08
C PRO A 452 8.28 4.25 -36.57
N LEU A 453 8.93 5.38 -36.92
CA LEU A 453 9.33 5.74 -38.27
C LEU A 453 9.90 4.53 -39.03
N MET A 454 9.01 3.74 -39.62
CA MET A 454 9.27 2.91 -40.78
C MET A 454 8.96 3.82 -41.97
N SER A 455 9.84 4.78 -42.21
CA SER A 455 9.97 5.38 -43.54
C SER A 455 11.32 6.08 -43.68
N GLN A 456 12.15 5.49 -44.54
CA GLN A 456 13.03 6.14 -45.52
C GLN A 456 14.35 6.75 -45.00
N ALA A 457 15.42 5.94 -45.02
CA ALA A 457 16.55 6.07 -45.95
C ALA A 457 17.51 4.88 -45.78
#